data_AF-A0A7V6NFX2-F1
#
_entry.id   AF-A0A7V6NFX2-F1
#
_cell.length_a   1.000
_cell.length_b   1.000
_cell.length_c   1.000
_cell.angle_alpha   90.00
_cell.angle_beta   90.00
_cell.angle_gamma   90.00
#
_symmetry.space_group_name_H-M   'P 1'
#
loop_
_entity.id
_entity.type
_entity.pdbx_description
1 polymer ?
#
loop_
_entity_poly.entity_id
_entity_poly.type
_entity_poly.pdbx_seq_one_letter_code
_entity_poly.pdbx_strand_id
1 'polypeptide(L)'
;MKHIVVIGAGAAGMVAAGTAAEQGAKVTLIEKMPKPGRKIAITGKGRCNLTNLKEWNDFAPHVHPVNRYFKPAFYAFTSADVVAFFNSIGLPTKLERGSRVYPASERAFDVIDTLVRWLNGLGVEVLYNTAVTGLVMGGELTEIRAENVGESQGGGKGQAERQVVGVRVKKVSVLGAEVVAQAEEREIAADGVVVATGGMSYPGTGSTGDGYAFAEQAGHRIEPIFPSLTALMPASFDRRLEGIQLRNVALELHANGTVKQTEEGEVHFTDLGIEGPIGFRVSRKAVQALIKGHKVALRMNLKPALSREQLMVRWEHENGTDTVWNTDVLEKKVRSFLPKELVKPFADYVRKGGTAGEGGLHPVDALQDWVFPIAGYEGWRRAVVTA
;
A
#
# COMPACT_ATOMS: atom_id res chain seq x y z
N MET A 1 -34.68 5.64 15.62
CA MET A 1 -33.65 5.82 14.57
C MET A 1 -32.32 5.43 15.19
N LYS A 2 -31.57 4.49 14.60
CA LYS A 2 -30.25 4.13 15.14
C LYS A 2 -29.25 5.27 14.90
N HIS A 3 -28.35 5.51 15.84
CA HIS A 3 -27.22 6.42 15.70
C HIS A 3 -25.94 5.63 15.40
N ILE A 4 -25.36 5.86 14.23
CA ILE A 4 -24.10 5.24 13.79
C ILE A 4 -22.99 6.29 13.81
N VAL A 5 -21.88 5.94 14.45
CA VAL A 5 -20.64 6.73 14.39
C VAL A 5 -19.68 6.09 13.41
N VAL A 6 -19.14 6.87 12.48
CA VAL A 6 -18.11 6.43 11.55
C VAL A 6 -16.81 7.18 11.84
N ILE A 7 -15.71 6.44 12.02
CA ILE A 7 -14.41 7.01 12.41
C ILE A 7 -13.48 7.04 11.19
N GLY A 8 -13.17 8.24 10.71
CA GLY A 8 -12.27 8.53 9.59
C GLY A 8 -13.03 8.86 8.30
N ALA A 9 -12.84 10.07 7.77
CA ALA A 9 -13.44 10.53 6.52
C ALA A 9 -12.55 10.23 5.30
N GLY A 10 -12.04 8.99 5.23
CA GLY A 10 -11.40 8.42 4.05
C GLY A 10 -12.43 7.85 3.07
N ALA A 11 -11.97 7.13 2.03
CA ALA A 11 -12.85 6.54 1.03
C ALA A 11 -13.89 5.59 1.67
N ALA A 12 -13.44 4.64 2.49
CA ALA A 12 -14.32 3.68 3.16
C ALA A 12 -15.30 4.37 4.13
N GLY A 13 -14.83 5.33 4.94
CA GLY A 13 -15.68 5.97 5.93
C GLY A 13 -16.73 6.89 5.32
N MET A 14 -16.41 7.62 4.25
CA MET A 14 -17.41 8.43 3.55
C MET A 14 -18.47 7.55 2.89
N VAL A 15 -18.09 6.47 2.21
CA VAL A 15 -19.08 5.55 1.61
C VAL A 15 -19.92 4.89 2.69
N ALA A 16 -19.33 4.36 3.76
CA ALA A 16 -20.07 3.75 4.86
C ALA A 16 -21.05 4.71 5.55
N ALA A 17 -20.63 5.97 5.76
CA ALA A 17 -21.48 7.00 6.37
C ALA A 17 -22.69 7.33 5.51
N GLY A 18 -22.49 7.55 4.21
CA GLY A 18 -23.60 7.87 3.31
C GLY A 18 -24.54 6.68 3.12
N THR A 19 -24.01 5.45 2.95
CA THR A 19 -24.84 4.25 2.88
C THR A 19 -25.66 4.04 4.16
N ALA A 20 -25.09 4.26 5.35
CA ALA A 20 -25.85 4.16 6.59
C ALA A 20 -26.97 5.21 6.68
N ALA A 21 -26.73 6.44 6.21
CA ALA A 21 -27.72 7.51 6.17
C ALA A 21 -28.84 7.23 5.16
N GLU A 22 -28.52 6.67 3.98
CA GLU A 22 -29.52 6.23 3.00
C GLU A 22 -30.45 5.13 3.56
N GLN A 23 -29.95 4.32 4.49
CA GLN A 23 -30.75 3.32 5.23
C GLN A 23 -31.52 3.92 6.42
N GLY A 24 -31.54 5.24 6.56
CA GLY A 24 -32.31 5.96 7.57
C GLY A 24 -31.65 6.02 8.96
N ALA A 25 -30.35 5.78 9.08
CA ALA A 25 -29.63 6.00 10.33
C ALA A 25 -29.31 7.49 10.54
N LYS A 26 -29.27 7.93 11.80
CA LYS A 26 -28.57 9.18 12.15
C LYS A 26 -27.08 8.88 12.11
N VAL A 27 -26.29 9.66 11.38
CA VAL A 27 -24.86 9.38 11.21
C VAL A 27 -24.00 10.56 11.66
N THR A 28 -23.00 10.27 12.49
CA THR A 28 -21.91 11.21 12.80
C THR A 28 -20.60 10.64 12.25
N LEU A 29 -20.02 11.32 11.26
CA LEU A 29 -18.71 11.01 10.67
C LEU A 29 -17.63 11.88 11.32
N ILE A 30 -16.63 11.25 11.91
CA ILE A 30 -15.59 11.92 12.70
C ILE A 30 -14.25 11.88 11.95
N GLU A 31 -13.62 13.03 11.76
CA GLU A 31 -12.34 13.16 11.09
C GLU A 31 -11.35 13.96 11.95
N LYS A 32 -10.18 13.36 12.21
CA LYS A 32 -9.14 14.01 13.01
C LYS A 32 -8.53 15.19 12.27
N MET A 33 -8.50 15.14 10.95
CA MET A 33 -7.87 16.14 10.10
C MET A 33 -8.82 17.33 9.80
N PRO A 34 -8.27 18.48 9.38
CA PRO A 34 -9.09 19.64 9.02
C PRO A 34 -9.94 19.46 7.74
N LYS A 35 -9.61 18.45 6.92
CA LYS A 35 -10.27 18.16 5.64
C LYS A 35 -10.38 16.64 5.45
N PRO A 36 -11.46 16.15 4.83
CA PRO A 36 -11.62 14.72 4.55
C PRO A 36 -10.74 14.30 3.37
N GLY A 37 -10.64 12.99 3.13
CA GLY A 37 -10.12 12.45 1.88
C GLY A 37 -8.66 12.80 1.55
N ARG A 38 -7.84 13.26 2.51
CA ARG A 38 -6.45 13.70 2.25
C ARG A 38 -5.61 12.66 1.51
N LYS A 39 -5.83 11.37 1.78
CA LYS A 39 -5.15 10.28 1.06
C LYS A 39 -5.73 10.05 -0.34
N ILE A 40 -7.04 10.23 -0.53
CA ILE A 40 -7.67 10.22 -1.87
C ILE A 40 -7.00 11.26 -2.76
N ALA A 41 -6.78 12.47 -2.24
CA ALA A 41 -6.20 13.61 -2.97
C ALA A 41 -4.83 13.33 -3.59
N ILE A 42 -4.04 12.41 -3.02
CA ILE A 42 -2.70 12.07 -3.52
C ILE A 42 -2.67 10.79 -4.37
N THR A 43 -3.76 10.01 -4.38
CA THR A 43 -3.82 8.75 -5.14
C THR A 43 -3.82 8.99 -6.65
N GLY A 44 -3.28 8.03 -7.42
CA GLY A 44 -3.26 8.14 -8.89
C GLY A 44 -2.50 9.37 -9.40
N LYS A 45 -1.50 9.86 -8.64
CA LYS A 45 -0.77 11.11 -8.90
C LYS A 45 -1.71 12.34 -8.92
N GLY A 46 -2.64 12.40 -7.97
CA GLY A 46 -3.62 13.49 -7.87
C GLY A 46 -4.86 13.31 -8.74
N ARG A 47 -4.97 12.22 -9.50
CA ARG A 47 -6.12 11.94 -10.38
C ARG A 47 -7.17 11.01 -9.78
N CYS A 48 -6.80 10.25 -8.74
CA CYS A 48 -7.60 9.19 -8.12
C CYS A 48 -8.00 8.05 -9.09
N ASN A 49 -7.27 6.93 -9.00
CA ASN A 49 -7.68 5.68 -9.64
C ASN A 49 -8.77 5.04 -8.77
N LEU A 50 -10.04 5.28 -9.11
CA LEU A 50 -11.22 4.93 -8.31
C LEU A 50 -11.38 3.43 -8.12
N THR A 51 -11.29 2.69 -9.22
CA THR A 51 -11.51 1.24 -9.24
C THR A 51 -10.82 0.58 -10.44
N ASN A 52 -10.95 -0.73 -10.56
CA ASN A 52 -10.52 -1.52 -11.71
C ASN A 52 -11.65 -2.46 -12.17
N LEU A 53 -12.01 -2.41 -13.46
CA LEU A 53 -13.10 -3.21 -14.07
C LEU A 53 -12.69 -4.64 -14.46
N LYS A 54 -11.63 -5.18 -13.85
CA LYS A 54 -11.33 -6.60 -13.99
C LYS A 54 -12.37 -7.42 -13.24
N GLU A 55 -12.75 -8.55 -13.82
CA GLU A 55 -13.53 -9.57 -13.12
C GLU A 55 -12.77 -10.13 -11.93
N TRP A 56 -13.50 -10.70 -10.96
CA TRP A 56 -12.92 -11.19 -9.71
C TRP A 56 -11.70 -12.11 -9.92
N ASN A 57 -11.76 -13.04 -10.87
CA ASN A 57 -10.67 -13.99 -11.11
C ASN A 57 -9.37 -13.30 -11.57
N ASP A 58 -9.49 -12.19 -12.32
CA ASP A 58 -8.34 -11.41 -12.79
C ASP A 58 -7.91 -10.35 -11.77
N PHE A 59 -8.83 -9.90 -10.91
CA PHE A 59 -8.56 -8.89 -9.89
C PHE A 59 -7.98 -9.49 -8.60
N ALA A 60 -8.57 -10.56 -8.09
CA ALA A 60 -8.25 -11.19 -6.80
C ALA A 60 -6.77 -11.56 -6.58
N PRO A 61 -5.99 -11.96 -7.61
CA PRO A 61 -4.54 -12.17 -7.44
C PRO A 61 -3.76 -10.93 -6.98
N HIS A 62 -4.33 -9.73 -7.15
CA HIS A 62 -3.73 -8.45 -6.75
C HIS A 62 -4.15 -8.01 -5.33
N VAL A 63 -4.98 -8.80 -4.64
CA VAL A 63 -5.47 -8.52 -3.29
C VAL A 63 -4.80 -9.48 -2.31
N HIS A 64 -4.02 -8.95 -1.37
CA HIS A 64 -3.25 -9.71 -0.39
C HIS A 64 -3.69 -9.38 1.05
N PRO A 65 -3.45 -10.27 2.05
CA PRO A 65 -2.92 -11.64 1.92
C PRO A 65 -3.99 -12.70 1.59
N VAL A 66 -5.27 -12.45 1.91
CA VAL A 66 -6.36 -13.42 1.76
C VAL A 66 -7.43 -12.88 0.82
N ASN A 67 -7.33 -13.22 -0.46
CA ASN A 67 -8.27 -12.74 -1.46
C ASN A 67 -9.72 -13.24 -1.24
N ARG A 68 -9.91 -14.50 -0.85
CA ARG A 68 -11.25 -15.10 -0.67
C ARG A 68 -12.10 -14.41 0.39
N TYR A 69 -11.48 -13.81 1.42
CA TYR A 69 -12.19 -13.08 2.46
C TYR A 69 -13.01 -11.91 1.89
N PHE A 70 -12.47 -11.22 0.89
CA PHE A 70 -13.14 -10.07 0.26
C PHE A 70 -14.11 -10.45 -0.85
N LYS A 71 -14.20 -11.74 -1.22
CA LYS A 71 -15.06 -12.19 -2.32
C LYS A 71 -16.54 -11.81 -2.10
N PRO A 72 -17.16 -12.05 -0.93
CA PRO A 72 -18.55 -11.68 -0.71
C PRO A 72 -18.79 -10.17 -0.85
N ALA A 73 -17.91 -9.35 -0.27
CA ALA A 73 -17.99 -7.89 -0.37
C ALA A 73 -17.85 -7.40 -1.82
N PHE A 74 -16.94 -8.00 -2.60
CA PHE A 74 -16.75 -7.66 -4.01
C PHE A 74 -18.00 -7.96 -4.85
N TYR A 75 -18.72 -9.05 -4.59
CA TYR A 75 -19.96 -9.36 -5.33
C TYR A 75 -21.19 -8.62 -4.80
N ALA A 76 -21.17 -8.14 -3.56
CA ALA A 76 -22.24 -7.30 -3.01
C ALA A 76 -22.17 -5.86 -3.53
N PHE A 77 -20.98 -5.38 -3.88
CA PHE A 77 -20.75 -4.06 -4.47
C PHE A 77 -19.56 -4.13 -5.43
N THR A 78 -19.85 -4.46 -6.68
CA THR A 78 -18.84 -4.74 -7.71
C THR A 78 -18.11 -3.48 -8.16
N SER A 79 -17.01 -3.63 -8.89
CA SER A 79 -16.33 -2.49 -9.53
C SER A 79 -17.25 -1.75 -10.52
N ALA A 80 -18.21 -2.41 -11.15
CA ALA A 80 -19.22 -1.75 -11.98
C ALA A 80 -20.20 -0.93 -11.12
N ASP A 81 -20.61 -1.45 -9.96
CA ASP A 81 -21.46 -0.73 -9.02
C ASP A 81 -20.75 0.50 -8.45
N VAL A 82 -19.44 0.42 -8.19
CA VAL A 82 -18.62 1.59 -7.81
C VAL A 82 -18.70 2.67 -8.89
N VAL A 83 -18.60 2.30 -10.17
CA VAL A 83 -18.73 3.24 -11.28
C VAL A 83 -20.13 3.82 -11.34
N ALA A 84 -21.17 2.99 -11.27
CA ALA A 84 -22.56 3.42 -11.30
C ALA A 84 -22.88 4.37 -10.14
N PHE A 85 -22.40 4.06 -8.94
CA PHE A 85 -22.54 4.89 -7.75
C PHE A 85 -21.91 6.28 -7.95
N PHE A 86 -20.65 6.37 -8.39
CA PHE A 86 -20.03 7.66 -8.61
C PHE A 86 -20.76 8.48 -9.68
N ASN A 87 -21.22 7.85 -10.76
CA ASN A 87 -22.02 8.54 -11.78
C ASN A 87 -23.38 9.02 -11.23
N SER A 88 -24.05 8.23 -10.38
CA SER A 88 -25.36 8.59 -9.82
C SER A 88 -25.30 9.77 -8.85
N ILE A 89 -24.18 9.94 -8.13
CA ILE A 89 -23.95 11.10 -7.25
C ILE A 89 -23.31 12.29 -7.98
N GLY A 90 -23.23 12.24 -9.32
CA GLY A 90 -22.80 13.36 -10.15
C GLY A 90 -21.28 13.47 -10.36
N LEU A 91 -20.54 12.36 -10.29
CA LEU A 91 -19.14 12.26 -10.69
C LEU A 91 -18.99 11.39 -11.94
N PRO A 92 -18.97 11.99 -13.15
CA PRO A 92 -18.68 11.25 -14.37
C PRO A 92 -17.31 10.57 -14.32
N THR A 93 -17.22 9.36 -14.86
CA THR A 93 -16.00 8.53 -14.85
C THR A 93 -15.52 8.19 -16.24
N LYS A 94 -14.22 7.90 -16.40
CA LYS A 94 -13.63 7.40 -17.65
C LYS A 94 -12.82 6.12 -17.42
N LEU A 95 -12.83 5.24 -18.41
CA LEU A 95 -12.02 4.01 -18.46
C LEU A 95 -10.69 4.29 -19.18
N GLU A 96 -9.58 3.87 -18.58
CA GLU A 96 -8.24 3.91 -19.14
C GLU A 96 -7.66 2.49 -19.30
N ARG A 97 -6.49 2.41 -19.97
CA ARG A 97 -5.75 1.16 -20.19
C ARG A 97 -5.56 0.36 -18.90
N GLY A 98 -5.67 -0.97 -19.02
CA GLY A 98 -5.55 -1.89 -17.88
C GLY A 98 -6.78 -1.94 -16.99
N SER A 99 -7.95 -1.59 -17.55
CA SER A 99 -9.25 -1.57 -16.88
C SER A 99 -9.33 -0.58 -15.72
N ARG A 100 -8.53 0.49 -15.73
CA ARG A 100 -8.44 1.47 -14.64
C ARG A 100 -9.50 2.55 -14.82
N VAL A 101 -10.19 2.92 -13.75
CA VAL A 101 -11.23 3.95 -13.80
C VAL A 101 -10.80 5.19 -13.03
N TYR A 102 -11.00 6.36 -13.65
CA TYR A 102 -10.71 7.67 -13.08
C TYR A 102 -11.95 8.57 -13.14
N PRO A 103 -12.03 9.64 -12.33
CA PRO A 103 -12.97 10.72 -12.61
C PRO A 103 -12.68 11.30 -13.99
N ALA A 104 -13.71 11.66 -14.74
CA ALA A 104 -13.58 12.24 -16.08
C ALA A 104 -12.78 13.55 -16.06
N SER A 105 -12.83 14.29 -14.95
CA SER A 105 -12.05 15.51 -14.72
C SER A 105 -10.56 15.29 -14.48
N GLU A 106 -10.15 14.05 -14.19
CA GLU A 106 -8.79 13.69 -13.78
C GLU A 106 -8.31 14.35 -12.48
N ARG A 107 -9.21 14.82 -11.61
CA ARG A 107 -8.84 15.42 -10.33
C ARG A 107 -9.40 14.62 -9.17
N ALA A 108 -8.52 14.18 -8.28
CA ALA A 108 -8.89 13.49 -7.05
C ALA A 108 -9.76 14.37 -6.13
N PHE A 109 -9.60 15.69 -6.18
CA PHE A 109 -10.42 16.63 -5.41
C PHE A 109 -11.90 16.57 -5.81
N ASP A 110 -12.22 16.37 -7.09
CA ASP A 110 -13.63 16.26 -7.52
C ASP A 110 -14.32 15.02 -6.95
N VAL A 111 -13.55 13.94 -6.71
CA VAL A 111 -14.03 12.75 -6.01
C VAL A 111 -14.42 13.10 -4.57
N ILE A 112 -13.54 13.82 -3.87
CA ILE A 112 -13.74 14.21 -2.46
C ILE A 112 -14.93 15.16 -2.36
N ASP A 113 -14.97 16.21 -3.18
CA ASP A 113 -16.03 17.22 -3.18
C ASP A 113 -17.39 16.59 -3.52
N THR A 114 -17.41 15.59 -4.40
CA THR A 114 -18.65 14.87 -4.73
C THR A 114 -19.13 13.99 -3.57
N LEU A 115 -18.23 13.25 -2.91
CA LEU A 115 -18.60 12.49 -1.71
C LEU A 115 -19.08 13.40 -0.58
N VAL A 116 -18.41 14.54 -0.36
CA VAL A 116 -18.83 15.52 0.67
C VAL A 116 -20.21 16.11 0.35
N ARG A 117 -20.47 16.48 -0.91
CA ARG A 117 -21.80 16.96 -1.33
C ARG A 117 -22.88 15.89 -1.14
N TRP A 118 -22.60 14.64 -1.49
CA TRP A 118 -23.52 13.52 -1.29
C TRP A 118 -23.84 13.32 0.20
N LEU A 119 -22.82 13.31 1.07
CA LEU A 119 -23.01 13.20 2.53
C LEU A 119 -23.84 14.36 3.11
N ASN A 120 -23.56 15.60 2.67
CA ASN A 120 -24.32 16.77 3.11
C ASN A 120 -25.79 16.68 2.67
N GLY A 121 -26.05 16.22 1.44
CA GLY A 121 -27.41 16.00 0.94
C GLY A 121 -28.20 14.95 1.73
N LEU A 122 -27.51 14.01 2.36
CA LEU A 122 -28.09 12.98 3.24
C LEU A 122 -28.21 13.42 4.70
N GLY A 123 -27.75 14.62 5.06
CA GLY A 123 -27.80 15.11 6.44
C GLY A 123 -26.81 14.45 7.39
N VAL A 124 -25.72 13.87 6.88
CA VAL A 124 -24.65 13.31 7.71
C VAL A 124 -23.91 14.42 8.45
N GLU A 125 -23.81 14.31 9.78
CA GLU A 125 -23.05 15.25 10.60
C GLU A 125 -21.55 14.94 10.49
N VAL A 126 -20.74 15.88 10.02
CA VAL A 126 -19.28 15.69 9.89
C VAL A 126 -18.52 16.53 10.91
N LEU A 127 -17.75 15.88 11.77
CA LEU A 127 -16.92 16.50 12.81
C LEU A 127 -15.44 16.50 12.42
N TYR A 128 -14.97 17.59 11.83
CA TYR A 128 -13.55 17.81 11.55
C TYR A 128 -12.75 18.20 12.79
N ASN A 129 -11.41 18.11 12.69
CA ASN A 129 -10.49 18.47 13.76
C ASN A 129 -10.84 17.76 15.08
N THR A 130 -11.30 16.51 14.97
CA THR A 130 -11.84 15.75 16.11
C THR A 130 -11.24 14.34 16.06
N ALA A 131 -10.37 14.02 17.00
CA ALA A 131 -9.78 12.70 17.12
C ALA A 131 -10.67 11.81 18.00
N VAL A 132 -10.91 10.58 17.57
CA VAL A 132 -11.38 9.52 18.49
C VAL A 132 -10.16 9.01 19.26
N THR A 133 -10.25 8.92 20.58
CA THR A 133 -9.16 8.46 21.45
C THR A 133 -9.40 7.06 22.02
N GLY A 134 -10.65 6.57 21.93
CA GLY A 134 -10.99 5.19 22.29
C GLY A 134 -12.46 4.87 22.06
N LEU A 135 -12.78 3.59 22.16
CA LEU A 135 -14.16 3.11 22.20
C LEU A 135 -14.72 3.22 23.62
N VAL A 136 -16.02 3.43 23.74
CA VAL A 136 -16.75 3.31 25.00
C VAL A 136 -17.40 1.93 25.02
N MET A 137 -17.03 1.11 26.00
CA MET A 137 -17.56 -0.25 26.16
C MET A 137 -18.65 -0.24 27.23
N GLY A 138 -19.82 -0.78 26.90
CA GLY A 138 -20.91 -1.09 27.81
C GLY A 138 -20.93 -2.56 28.23
N GLY A 139 -21.59 -2.82 29.36
CA GLY A 139 -21.75 -4.14 29.99
C GLY A 139 -21.35 -4.11 31.46
N GLU A 140 -22.21 -4.64 32.33
CA GLU A 140 -21.85 -4.92 33.73
C GLU A 140 -20.92 -6.13 33.80
N LEU A 141 -19.91 -6.06 34.68
CA LEU A 141 -19.31 -7.27 35.24
C LEU A 141 -20.42 -7.99 35.99
N THR A 142 -21.01 -9.03 35.41
CA THR A 142 -21.78 -9.99 36.20
C THR A 142 -20.78 -10.71 37.09
N GLU A 143 -20.74 -10.28 38.34
CA GLU A 143 -20.05 -10.95 39.42
C GLU A 143 -20.56 -12.40 39.45
N ILE A 144 -19.73 -13.37 39.03
CA ILE A 144 -20.03 -14.77 39.28
C ILE A 144 -19.90 -14.95 40.79
N ARG A 145 -21.01 -14.78 41.52
CA ARG A 145 -21.10 -15.27 42.89
C ARG A 145 -21.07 -16.79 42.83
N ALA A 146 -19.91 -17.35 43.13
CA ALA A 146 -19.80 -18.75 43.50
C ALA A 146 -20.53 -18.93 44.84
N GLU A 147 -21.84 -19.21 44.79
CA GLU A 147 -22.50 -19.92 45.86
C GLU A 147 -22.39 -21.42 45.57
N ASN A 148 -21.71 -22.10 46.50
CA ASN A 148 -21.39 -23.51 46.44
C ASN A 148 -22.62 -24.40 46.17
N VAL A 149 -22.58 -25.21 45.12
CA VAL A 149 -23.07 -26.60 45.16
C VAL A 149 -22.24 -27.46 44.17
N GLY A 150 -21.54 -28.47 44.72
CA GLY A 150 -21.29 -29.78 44.12
C GLY A 150 -20.64 -29.88 42.72
N GLU A 151 -19.40 -30.37 42.71
CA GLU A 151 -18.76 -31.23 41.69
C GLU A 151 -19.34 -31.27 40.26
N SER A 152 -18.67 -30.63 39.30
CA SER A 152 -18.10 -31.30 38.12
C SER A 152 -17.28 -30.31 37.27
N GLN A 153 -16.14 -30.80 36.78
CA GLN A 153 -15.14 -30.04 36.04
C GLN A 153 -15.63 -29.71 34.63
N GLY A 154 -15.52 -28.43 34.26
CA GLY A 154 -15.77 -27.95 32.89
C GLY A 154 -16.26 -26.51 32.80
N GLY A 155 -15.78 -25.60 33.67
CA GLY A 155 -16.20 -24.20 33.68
C GLY A 155 -15.62 -23.43 32.48
N GLY A 156 -16.37 -23.38 31.38
CA GLY A 156 -16.18 -22.35 30.36
C GLY A 156 -16.41 -20.98 31.00
N LYS A 157 -15.34 -20.20 31.14
CA LYS A 157 -15.44 -18.79 31.56
C LYS A 157 -16.32 -18.08 30.53
N GLY A 158 -17.54 -17.74 30.90
CA GLY A 158 -18.37 -16.82 30.11
C GLY A 158 -17.62 -15.50 29.96
N GLN A 159 -17.11 -15.20 28.77
CA GLN A 159 -16.66 -13.85 28.46
C GLN A 159 -17.92 -13.01 28.34
N ALA A 160 -18.10 -12.06 29.27
CA ALA A 160 -19.13 -11.03 29.12
C ALA A 160 -18.97 -10.39 27.73
N GLU A 161 -20.04 -10.37 26.95
CA GLU A 161 -20.06 -9.70 25.65
C GLU A 161 -19.90 -8.20 25.88
N ARG A 162 -18.66 -7.71 25.77
CA ARG A 162 -18.38 -6.27 25.83
C ARG A 162 -19.00 -5.63 24.60
N GLN A 163 -20.05 -4.84 24.79
CA GLN A 163 -20.72 -4.14 23.70
C GLN A 163 -20.11 -2.76 23.52
N VAL A 164 -19.82 -2.34 22.28
CA VAL A 164 -19.44 -0.94 22.03
C VAL A 164 -20.71 -0.08 22.08
N VAL A 165 -20.72 0.95 22.93
CA VAL A 165 -21.87 1.86 23.14
C VAL A 165 -21.59 3.30 22.74
N GLY A 166 -20.39 3.57 22.23
CA GLY A 166 -19.99 4.92 21.82
C GLY A 166 -18.50 5.07 21.59
N VAL A 167 -18.06 6.32 21.49
CA VAL A 167 -16.65 6.70 21.29
C VAL A 167 -16.27 7.87 22.20
N ARG A 168 -15.01 7.89 22.64
CA ARG A 168 -14.38 9.06 23.27
C ARG A 168 -13.71 9.91 22.22
N VAL A 169 -13.96 11.22 22.25
CA VAL A 169 -13.45 12.16 21.27
C VAL A 169 -12.81 13.38 21.90
N LYS A 170 -11.87 13.99 21.19
CA LYS A 170 -11.17 15.19 21.61
C LYS A 170 -11.01 16.15 20.43
N LYS A 171 -11.23 17.45 20.63
CA LYS A 171 -10.85 18.46 19.64
C LYS A 171 -9.33 18.54 19.53
N VAL A 172 -8.84 18.65 18.30
CA VAL A 172 -7.41 18.66 17.99
C VAL A 172 -7.08 19.74 16.96
N SER A 173 -5.85 20.22 16.97
CA SER A 173 -5.24 20.95 15.86
C SER A 173 -4.17 20.10 15.21
N VAL A 174 -3.97 20.31 13.90
CA VAL A 174 -2.99 19.56 13.13
C VAL A 174 -1.89 20.49 12.64
N LEU A 175 -0.65 20.20 13.05
CA LEU A 175 0.56 20.92 12.65
C LEU A 175 1.46 19.95 11.88
N GLY A 176 1.42 20.04 10.54
CA GLY A 176 2.12 19.08 9.68
C GLY A 176 1.54 17.67 9.81
N ALA A 177 2.30 16.75 10.41
CA ALA A 177 1.85 15.38 10.70
C ALA A 177 1.45 15.16 12.17
N GLU A 178 1.65 16.17 13.03
CA GLU A 178 1.36 16.06 14.46
C GLU A 178 -0.06 16.53 14.77
N VAL A 179 -0.73 15.76 15.62
CA VAL A 179 -2.08 16.05 16.12
C VAL A 179 -1.97 16.47 17.57
N VAL A 180 -2.32 17.73 17.85
CA VAL A 180 -2.21 18.34 19.17
C VAL A 180 -3.60 18.51 19.77
N ALA A 181 -3.79 17.98 20.98
CA ALA A 181 -5.03 18.11 21.74
C ALA A 181 -5.35 19.56 22.12
N GLN A 182 -6.63 19.96 22.03
CA GLN A 182 -7.08 21.33 22.31
C GLN A 182 -8.26 21.47 23.27
N ALA A 183 -8.91 20.37 23.65
CA ALA A 183 -10.05 20.41 24.57
C ALA A 183 -10.05 19.18 25.48
N GLU A 184 -10.92 19.14 26.47
CA GLU A 184 -11.21 17.92 27.22
C GLU A 184 -11.85 16.86 26.34
N GLU A 185 -11.76 15.60 26.77
CA GLU A 185 -12.44 14.50 26.10
C GLU A 185 -13.94 14.57 26.38
N ARG A 186 -14.74 14.16 25.40
CA ARG A 186 -16.18 13.97 25.54
C ARG A 186 -16.59 12.65 24.92
N GLU A 187 -17.70 12.10 25.38
CA GLU A 187 -18.26 10.87 24.82
C GLU A 187 -19.38 11.17 23.82
N ILE A 188 -19.45 10.35 22.77
CA ILE A 188 -20.57 10.31 21.82
C ILE A 188 -21.14 8.89 21.89
N ALA A 189 -22.34 8.76 22.43
CA ALA A 189 -23.09 7.49 22.42
C ALA A 189 -23.43 7.09 20.99
N ALA A 190 -23.46 5.78 20.71
CA ALA A 190 -23.82 5.24 19.41
C ALA A 190 -24.39 3.82 19.55
N ASP A 191 -25.35 3.46 18.69
CA ASP A 191 -25.85 2.10 18.56
C ASP A 191 -24.90 1.21 17.74
N GLY A 192 -23.97 1.82 17.01
CA GLY A 192 -22.96 1.13 16.22
C GLY A 192 -21.81 2.05 15.85
N VAL A 193 -20.61 1.47 15.76
CA VAL A 193 -19.37 2.18 15.42
C VAL A 193 -18.70 1.49 14.21
N VAL A 194 -18.37 2.27 13.19
CA VAL A 194 -17.60 1.82 12.02
C VAL A 194 -16.19 2.40 12.11
N VAL A 195 -15.18 1.54 12.21
CA VAL A 195 -13.76 1.94 12.20
C VAL A 195 -13.27 1.98 10.75
N ALA A 196 -13.01 3.19 10.23
CA ALA A 196 -12.56 3.44 8.86
C ALA A 196 -11.30 4.35 8.83
N THR A 197 -10.42 4.20 9.82
CA THR A 197 -9.27 5.08 10.08
C THR A 197 -8.11 4.94 9.08
N GLY A 198 -8.17 3.96 8.18
CA GLY A 198 -7.05 3.58 7.33
C GLY A 198 -5.94 2.86 8.09
N GLY A 199 -4.75 2.78 7.46
CA GLY A 199 -3.57 2.09 8.01
C GLY A 199 -2.54 3.05 8.63
N MET A 200 -1.26 2.72 8.44
CA MET A 200 -0.10 3.52 8.89
C MET A 200 0.53 4.36 7.77
N SER A 201 0.26 4.01 6.51
CA SER A 201 0.99 4.60 5.39
C SER A 201 0.52 6.02 5.07
N TYR A 202 1.46 6.90 4.70
CA TYR A 202 1.27 8.34 4.56
C TYR A 202 0.66 8.99 5.82
N PRO A 203 1.34 8.97 6.98
CA PRO A 203 0.78 9.45 8.25
C PRO A 203 0.38 10.94 8.22
N GLY A 204 1.01 11.78 7.41
CA GLY A 204 0.59 13.18 7.18
C GLY A 204 -0.80 13.35 6.53
N THR A 205 -1.44 12.26 6.12
CA THR A 205 -2.85 12.22 5.68
C THR A 205 -3.83 11.92 6.82
N GLY A 206 -3.34 11.63 8.02
CA GLY A 206 -4.12 11.24 9.20
C GLY A 206 -4.15 9.74 9.47
N SER A 207 -3.57 8.91 8.59
CA SER A 207 -3.47 7.45 8.75
C SER A 207 -2.34 7.08 9.71
N THR A 208 -2.64 7.01 11.01
CA THR A 208 -1.66 6.82 12.11
C THR A 208 -1.82 5.50 12.88
N GLY A 209 -2.69 4.60 12.42
CA GLY A 209 -2.89 3.29 13.05
C GLY A 209 -3.87 3.23 14.22
N ASP A 210 -4.58 4.32 14.53
CA ASP A 210 -5.50 4.38 15.68
C ASP A 210 -6.54 3.24 15.68
N GLY A 211 -7.01 2.83 14.50
CA GLY A 211 -7.97 1.74 14.35
C GLY A 211 -7.46 0.39 14.86
N TYR A 212 -6.15 0.14 14.89
CA TYR A 212 -5.61 -1.09 15.47
C TYR A 212 -5.85 -1.14 16.98
N ALA A 213 -5.61 -0.02 17.68
CA ALA A 213 -5.88 0.08 19.11
C ALA A 213 -7.39 -0.06 19.41
N PHE A 214 -8.26 0.47 18.55
CA PHE A 214 -9.72 0.30 18.71
C PHE A 214 -10.15 -1.15 18.49
N ALA A 215 -9.57 -1.83 17.51
CA ALA A 215 -9.83 -3.25 17.28
C ALA A 215 -9.36 -4.10 18.48
N GLU A 216 -8.19 -3.81 19.05
CA GLU A 216 -7.71 -4.46 20.29
C GLU A 216 -8.64 -4.20 21.49
N GLN A 217 -9.13 -2.96 21.65
CA GLN A 217 -10.12 -2.63 22.69
C GLN A 217 -11.41 -3.46 22.56
N ALA A 218 -11.83 -3.72 21.32
CA ALA A 218 -12.96 -4.58 20.99
C ALA A 218 -12.64 -6.10 21.06
N GLY A 219 -11.42 -6.47 21.43
CA GLY A 219 -11.00 -7.87 21.64
C GLY A 219 -10.45 -8.58 20.40
N HIS A 220 -10.19 -7.87 19.31
CA HIS A 220 -9.57 -8.46 18.12
C HIS A 220 -8.05 -8.61 18.27
N ARG A 221 -7.51 -9.63 17.59
CA ARG A 221 -6.06 -9.78 17.38
C ARG A 221 -5.64 -8.99 16.14
N ILE A 222 -4.53 -8.27 16.26
CA ILE A 222 -3.91 -7.56 15.14
C ILE A 222 -2.81 -8.42 14.53
N GLU A 223 -2.88 -8.65 13.22
CA GLU A 223 -1.79 -9.28 12.49
C GLU A 223 -0.59 -8.32 12.37
N PRO A 224 0.66 -8.81 12.40
CA PRO A 224 1.84 -7.96 12.26
C PRO A 224 1.81 -7.16 10.96
N ILE A 225 1.80 -5.83 11.09
CA ILE A 225 1.72 -4.91 9.96
C ILE A 225 3.11 -4.54 9.45
N PHE A 226 3.22 -4.31 8.14
CA PHE A 226 4.46 -3.84 7.52
C PHE A 226 4.22 -2.98 6.27
N PRO A 227 5.19 -2.15 5.84
CA PRO A 227 5.06 -1.35 4.63
C PRO A 227 4.98 -2.22 3.37
N SER A 228 4.09 -1.89 2.45
CA SER A 228 3.97 -2.60 1.16
C SER A 228 3.69 -1.62 0.04
N LEU A 229 4.01 -2.04 -1.19
CA LEU A 229 4.12 -1.15 -2.35
C LEU A 229 5.05 0.02 -1.99
N THR A 230 6.28 -0.32 -1.61
CA THR A 230 7.29 0.63 -1.14
C THR A 230 8.61 0.43 -1.89
N ALA A 231 9.46 1.46 -1.92
CA ALA A 231 10.77 1.39 -2.54
C ALA A 231 11.70 0.45 -1.76
N LEU A 232 12.49 -0.34 -2.48
CA LEU A 232 13.50 -1.24 -1.93
C LEU A 232 14.87 -0.59 -2.04
N MET A 233 15.59 -0.50 -0.92
CA MET A 233 16.86 0.23 -0.81
C MET A 233 18.04 -0.72 -0.98
N PRO A 234 18.83 -0.60 -2.06
CA PRO A 234 20.04 -1.39 -2.21
C PRO A 234 21.09 -1.04 -1.15
N ALA A 235 21.90 -2.01 -0.72
CA ALA A 235 23.00 -1.82 0.22
C ALA A 235 24.08 -0.87 -0.31
N SER A 236 24.30 -0.91 -1.62
CA SER A 236 25.11 0.05 -2.36
C SER A 236 24.26 0.54 -3.53
N PHE A 237 23.99 1.84 -3.58
CA PHE A 237 23.16 2.45 -4.61
C PHE A 237 23.93 3.53 -5.35
N ASP A 238 24.10 3.34 -6.65
CA ASP A 238 24.73 4.33 -7.52
C ASP A 238 23.74 5.47 -7.78
N ARG A 239 23.99 6.63 -7.16
CA ARG A 239 23.14 7.83 -7.27
C ARG A 239 22.96 8.31 -8.72
N ARG A 240 23.84 7.92 -9.64
CA ARG A 240 23.68 8.22 -11.09
C ARG A 240 22.48 7.51 -11.71
N LEU A 241 21.94 6.47 -11.06
CA LEU A 241 20.74 5.78 -11.51
C LEU A 241 19.45 6.56 -11.22
N GLU A 242 19.49 7.53 -10.30
CA GLU A 242 18.30 8.27 -9.88
C GLU A 242 17.61 8.99 -11.03
N GLY A 243 16.29 8.86 -11.09
CA GLY A 243 15.46 9.43 -12.14
C GLY A 243 15.35 8.55 -13.39
N ILE A 244 16.14 7.49 -13.53
CA ILE A 244 16.05 6.58 -14.67
C ILE A 244 14.79 5.70 -14.54
N GLN A 245 14.05 5.62 -15.64
CA GLN A 245 12.90 4.73 -15.80
C GLN A 245 13.21 3.72 -16.90
N LEU A 246 13.16 2.44 -16.56
CA LEU A 246 13.36 1.34 -17.49
C LEU A 246 12.03 0.68 -17.81
N ARG A 247 11.89 0.26 -19.08
CA ARG A 247 10.73 -0.49 -19.57
C ARG A 247 11.21 -1.79 -20.19
N ASN A 248 10.34 -2.80 -20.19
CA ASN A 248 10.62 -4.13 -20.74
C ASN A 248 11.83 -4.80 -20.07
N VAL A 249 11.94 -4.69 -18.75
CA VAL A 249 12.93 -5.39 -17.93
C VAL A 249 12.24 -6.49 -17.11
N ALA A 250 12.99 -7.52 -16.74
CA ALA A 250 12.54 -8.49 -15.73
C ALA A 250 13.24 -8.22 -14.40
N LEU A 251 12.53 -8.45 -13.30
CA LEU A 251 13.01 -8.28 -11.94
C LEU A 251 12.70 -9.53 -11.13
N GLU A 252 13.73 -10.21 -10.66
CA GLU A 252 13.61 -11.34 -9.77
C GLU A 252 13.93 -10.94 -8.33
N LEU A 253 13.03 -11.28 -7.42
CA LEU A 253 13.26 -11.21 -5.98
C LEU A 253 13.89 -12.51 -5.50
N HIS A 254 15.07 -12.41 -4.92
CA HIS A 254 15.77 -13.51 -4.25
C HIS A 254 15.76 -13.31 -2.74
N ALA A 255 15.51 -14.38 -1.99
CA ALA A 255 15.69 -14.43 -0.54
C ALA A 255 16.47 -15.69 -0.15
N ASN A 256 17.58 -15.52 0.55
CA ASN A 256 18.56 -16.56 0.86
C ASN A 256 18.98 -17.37 -0.39
N GLY A 257 19.21 -16.66 -1.50
CA GLY A 257 19.63 -17.25 -2.78
C GLY A 257 18.55 -17.99 -3.57
N THR A 258 17.31 -18.05 -3.08
CA THR A 258 16.18 -18.67 -3.81
C THR A 258 15.27 -17.61 -4.41
N VAL A 259 14.85 -17.79 -5.67
CA VAL A 259 13.82 -16.97 -6.33
C VAL A 259 12.50 -17.08 -5.56
N LYS A 260 11.89 -15.93 -5.23
CA LYS A 260 10.59 -15.83 -4.53
C LYS A 260 9.49 -15.23 -5.39
N GLN A 261 9.85 -14.45 -6.38
CA GLN A 261 8.95 -13.80 -7.32
C GLN A 261 9.73 -13.28 -8.52
N THR A 262 9.12 -13.32 -9.69
CA THR A 262 9.62 -12.73 -10.92
C THR A 262 8.53 -11.87 -11.51
N GLU A 263 8.89 -10.68 -11.97
CA GLU A 263 7.98 -9.74 -12.63
C GLU A 263 8.65 -9.17 -13.87
N GLU A 264 7.84 -8.83 -14.88
CA GLU A 264 8.31 -8.14 -16.08
C GLU A 264 7.53 -6.83 -16.28
N GLY A 265 8.25 -5.78 -16.68
CA GLY A 265 7.64 -4.49 -16.95
C GLY A 265 8.56 -3.31 -16.69
N GLU A 266 8.07 -2.36 -15.89
CA GLU A 266 8.70 -1.07 -15.66
C GLU A 266 9.28 -0.95 -14.25
N VAL A 267 10.52 -0.46 -14.16
CA VAL A 267 11.24 -0.16 -12.92
C VAL A 267 11.66 1.30 -12.92
N HIS A 268 11.55 1.94 -11.77
CA HIS A 268 12.10 3.29 -11.57
C HIS A 268 13.18 3.26 -10.50
N PHE A 269 14.24 4.01 -10.76
CA PHE A 269 15.27 4.30 -9.77
C PHE A 269 15.01 5.70 -9.20
N THR A 270 14.93 5.81 -7.87
CA THR A 270 14.68 7.06 -7.15
C THR A 270 15.71 7.27 -6.06
N ASP A 271 15.66 8.43 -5.42
CA ASP A 271 16.46 8.76 -4.23
C ASP A 271 16.22 7.81 -3.03
N LEU A 272 15.12 7.06 -3.09
CA LEU A 272 14.69 6.07 -2.10
C LEU A 272 15.03 4.62 -2.51
N GLY A 273 15.64 4.41 -3.68
CA GLY A 273 16.05 3.09 -4.19
C GLY A 273 15.25 2.64 -5.42
N ILE A 274 14.89 1.36 -5.45
CA ILE A 274 14.25 0.70 -6.59
C ILE A 274 12.73 0.59 -6.33
N GLU A 275 11.95 1.20 -7.20
CA GLU A 275 10.49 1.16 -7.18
C GLU A 275 9.90 1.03 -8.60
N GLY A 276 8.78 1.70 -8.88
CA GLY A 276 8.01 1.54 -10.10
C GLY A 276 7.07 0.32 -10.04
N PRO A 277 6.29 0.08 -11.10
CA PRO A 277 5.25 -0.95 -11.11
C PRO A 277 5.72 -2.32 -10.63
N ILE A 278 6.83 -2.85 -11.16
CA ILE A 278 7.29 -4.19 -10.77
C ILE A 278 8.10 -4.19 -9.46
N GLY A 279 8.81 -3.09 -9.16
CA GLY A 279 9.46 -2.90 -7.85
C GLY A 279 8.44 -2.92 -6.70
N PHE A 280 7.30 -2.24 -6.86
CA PHE A 280 6.22 -2.29 -5.89
C PHE A 280 5.60 -3.69 -5.76
N ARG A 281 5.44 -4.44 -6.85
CA ARG A 281 4.89 -5.80 -6.80
C ARG A 281 5.75 -6.78 -6.01
N VAL A 282 7.07 -6.71 -6.15
CA VAL A 282 7.99 -7.56 -5.39
C VAL A 282 8.19 -7.08 -3.95
N SER A 283 7.90 -5.80 -3.67
CA SER A 283 8.18 -5.17 -2.36
C SER A 283 7.54 -5.89 -1.18
N ARG A 284 6.30 -6.40 -1.29
CA ARG A 284 5.62 -7.09 -0.18
C ARG A 284 6.45 -8.27 0.33
N LYS A 285 6.85 -9.18 -0.57
CA LYS A 285 7.63 -10.37 -0.22
C LYS A 285 9.06 -9.99 0.20
N ALA A 286 9.65 -8.95 -0.40
CA ALA A 286 10.98 -8.47 -0.04
C ALA A 286 11.00 -7.93 1.40
N VAL A 287 10.05 -7.08 1.77
CA VAL A 287 9.90 -6.53 3.13
C VAL A 287 9.68 -7.65 4.14
N GLN A 288 8.80 -8.61 3.85
CA GLN A 288 8.59 -9.78 4.71
C GLN A 288 9.87 -10.60 4.91
N ALA A 289 10.67 -10.79 3.86
CA ALA A 289 11.93 -11.52 3.94
C ALA A 289 12.97 -10.75 4.78
N LEU A 290 13.06 -9.42 4.61
CA LEU A 290 13.94 -8.56 5.41
C LEU A 290 13.57 -8.57 6.89
N ILE A 291 12.28 -8.48 7.23
CA ILE A 291 11.79 -8.57 8.61
C ILE A 291 12.15 -9.92 9.26
N LYS A 292 12.17 -11.00 8.46
CA LYS A 292 12.61 -12.34 8.90
C LYS A 292 14.14 -12.50 8.98
N GLY A 293 14.91 -11.45 8.68
CA GLY A 293 16.37 -11.50 8.69
C GLY A 293 17.00 -12.24 7.50
N HIS A 294 16.26 -12.47 6.42
CA HIS A 294 16.81 -13.12 5.23
C HIS A 294 17.73 -12.17 4.46
N LYS A 295 18.73 -12.74 3.77
CA LYS A 295 19.50 -12.00 2.77
C LYS A 295 18.65 -11.80 1.53
N VAL A 296 18.35 -10.55 1.17
CA VAL A 296 17.48 -10.21 0.04
C VAL A 296 18.30 -9.57 -1.07
N ALA A 297 18.01 -9.94 -2.32
CA ALA A 297 18.57 -9.31 -3.50
C ALA A 297 17.51 -9.20 -4.59
N LEU A 298 17.62 -8.16 -5.42
CA LEU A 298 16.93 -8.08 -6.70
C LEU A 298 17.92 -8.41 -7.81
N ARG A 299 17.51 -9.24 -8.78
CA ARG A 299 18.28 -9.50 -10.00
C ARG A 299 17.51 -8.95 -11.17
N MET A 300 18.12 -8.05 -11.93
CA MET A 300 17.46 -7.34 -13.02
C MET A 300 18.01 -7.84 -14.35
N ASN A 301 17.11 -8.33 -15.20
CA ASN A 301 17.41 -8.63 -16.60
C ASN A 301 16.97 -7.44 -17.46
N LEU A 302 17.93 -6.76 -18.06
CA LEU A 302 17.71 -5.59 -18.93
C LEU A 302 17.28 -5.98 -20.34
N LYS A 303 17.37 -7.27 -20.70
CA LYS A 303 17.09 -7.84 -22.03
C LYS A 303 16.30 -9.16 -21.93
N PRO A 304 15.13 -9.19 -21.26
CA PRO A 304 14.40 -10.43 -21.01
C PRO A 304 13.90 -11.12 -22.29
N ALA A 305 13.76 -10.38 -23.38
CA ALA A 305 13.34 -10.93 -24.68
C ALA A 305 14.45 -11.69 -25.45
N LEU A 306 15.68 -11.70 -24.95
CA LEU A 306 16.82 -12.32 -25.63
C LEU A 306 17.47 -13.38 -24.74
N SER A 307 17.76 -14.54 -25.32
CA SER A 307 18.54 -15.58 -24.65
C SER A 307 20.00 -15.15 -24.49
N ARG A 308 20.72 -15.83 -23.60
CA ARG A 308 22.15 -15.58 -23.41
C ARG A 308 22.92 -15.81 -24.72
N GLU A 309 22.61 -16.89 -25.45
CA GLU A 309 23.27 -17.21 -26.72
C GLU A 309 23.03 -16.11 -27.75
N GLN A 310 21.81 -15.59 -27.86
CA GLN A 310 21.48 -14.50 -28.79
C GLN A 310 22.23 -13.20 -28.45
N LEU A 311 22.33 -12.87 -27.16
CA LEU A 311 23.11 -11.70 -26.71
C LEU A 311 24.61 -11.89 -26.94
N MET A 312 25.14 -13.09 -26.73
CA MET A 312 26.55 -13.41 -27.01
C MET A 312 26.89 -13.27 -28.49
N VAL A 313 26.08 -13.85 -29.39
CA VAL A 313 26.27 -13.71 -30.84
C VAL A 313 26.28 -12.23 -31.26
N ARG A 314 25.33 -11.44 -30.71
CA ARG A 314 25.28 -10.00 -30.97
C ARG A 314 26.51 -9.27 -30.41
N TRP A 315 26.93 -9.62 -29.20
CA TRP A 315 28.10 -9.04 -28.55
C TRP A 315 29.37 -9.28 -29.37
N GLU A 316 29.61 -10.52 -29.80
CA GLU A 316 30.78 -10.91 -30.59
C GLU A 316 30.81 -10.22 -31.96
N HIS A 317 29.65 -10.08 -32.62
CA HIS A 317 29.56 -9.34 -33.88
C HIS A 317 29.91 -7.87 -33.73
N GLU A 318 29.48 -7.21 -32.64
CA GLU A 318 29.73 -5.78 -32.41
C GLU A 318 31.12 -5.50 -31.80
N ASN A 319 31.68 -6.44 -31.02
CA ASN A 319 32.82 -6.17 -30.14
C ASN A 319 33.99 -7.15 -30.26
N GLY A 320 33.89 -8.18 -31.10
CA GLY A 320 34.85 -9.27 -31.23
C GLY A 320 34.79 -10.27 -30.07
N THR A 321 35.74 -11.21 -30.06
CA THR A 321 35.87 -12.28 -29.06
C THR A 321 36.88 -11.96 -27.95
N ASP A 322 37.39 -10.73 -27.90
CA ASP A 322 38.24 -10.28 -26.78
C ASP A 322 37.51 -10.50 -25.46
N THR A 323 38.23 -10.74 -24.38
CA THR A 323 37.63 -10.92 -23.03
C THR A 323 38.21 -9.93 -22.00
N VAL A 324 39.16 -9.12 -22.44
CA VAL A 324 39.87 -8.13 -21.62
C VAL A 324 39.44 -6.73 -22.05
N TRP A 325 39.01 -5.93 -21.08
CA TRP A 325 38.48 -4.58 -21.34
C TRP A 325 38.89 -3.64 -20.20
N ASN A 326 39.34 -2.42 -20.56
CA ASN A 326 39.49 -1.32 -19.61
C ASN A 326 38.20 -0.49 -19.53
N THR A 327 38.15 0.53 -18.64
CA THR A 327 36.93 1.34 -18.41
C THR A 327 36.40 2.01 -19.67
N ASP A 328 37.25 2.71 -20.42
CA ASP A 328 36.83 3.46 -21.61
C ASP A 328 36.39 2.53 -22.75
N VAL A 329 37.06 1.39 -22.88
CA VAL A 329 36.69 0.34 -23.84
C VAL A 329 35.35 -0.26 -23.46
N LEU A 330 35.13 -0.64 -22.20
CA LEU A 330 33.88 -1.24 -21.75
C LEU A 330 32.69 -0.29 -21.92
N GLU A 331 32.84 0.98 -21.53
CA GLU A 331 31.80 1.99 -21.74
C GLU A 331 31.44 2.13 -23.21
N LYS A 332 32.43 2.10 -24.12
CA LYS A 332 32.18 2.15 -25.56
C LYS A 332 31.41 0.92 -26.05
N LYS A 333 31.78 -0.28 -25.58
CA LYS A 333 31.19 -1.56 -26.00
C LYS A 333 29.73 -1.73 -25.55
N VAL A 334 29.36 -1.25 -24.36
CA VAL A 334 27.98 -1.42 -23.84
C VAL A 334 26.98 -0.35 -24.32
N ARG A 335 27.45 0.74 -24.96
CA ARG A 335 26.59 1.84 -25.45
C ARG A 335 25.52 1.40 -26.45
N SER A 336 25.78 0.39 -27.27
CA SER A 336 24.80 -0.14 -28.23
C SER A 336 23.74 -1.04 -27.59
N PHE A 337 23.93 -1.43 -26.34
CA PHE A 337 23.03 -2.30 -25.58
C PHE A 337 22.16 -1.54 -24.59
N LEU A 338 22.60 -0.37 -24.12
CA LEU A 338 22.02 0.35 -22.98
C LEU A 338 21.67 1.81 -23.32
N PRO A 339 20.62 2.38 -22.68
CA PRO A 339 20.46 3.82 -22.59
C PRO A 339 21.73 4.49 -22.07
N LYS A 340 22.03 5.70 -22.57
CA LYS A 340 23.27 6.44 -22.27
C LYS A 340 23.49 6.62 -20.76
N GLU A 341 22.40 6.82 -20.03
CA GLU A 341 22.35 7.05 -18.59
C GLU A 341 22.80 5.82 -17.79
N LEU A 342 22.58 4.61 -18.32
CA LEU A 342 22.97 3.35 -17.68
C LEU A 342 24.42 2.93 -17.97
N VAL A 343 25.02 3.43 -19.05
CA VAL A 343 26.34 2.97 -19.53
C VAL A 343 27.39 3.01 -18.43
N LYS A 344 27.52 4.16 -17.74
CA LYS A 344 28.57 4.34 -16.74
C LYS A 344 28.30 3.55 -15.45
N PRO A 345 27.11 3.61 -14.83
CA PRO A 345 26.79 2.75 -13.67
C PRO A 345 26.96 1.26 -13.96
N PHE A 346 26.53 0.81 -15.14
CA PHE A 346 26.64 -0.59 -15.54
C PHE A 346 28.09 -1.01 -15.76
N ALA A 347 28.88 -0.21 -16.49
CA ALA A 347 30.30 -0.50 -16.70
C ALA A 347 31.09 -0.56 -15.38
N ASP A 348 30.79 0.34 -14.44
CA ASP A 348 31.39 0.31 -13.10
C ASP A 348 31.02 -0.95 -12.31
N TYR A 349 29.78 -1.43 -12.42
CA TYR A 349 29.34 -2.69 -11.81
C TYR A 349 30.07 -3.90 -12.39
N VAL A 350 30.14 -3.99 -13.72
CA VAL A 350 30.82 -5.08 -14.44
C VAL A 350 32.30 -5.13 -14.07
N ARG A 351 32.99 -3.98 -14.07
CA ARG A 351 34.42 -3.87 -13.73
C ARG A 351 34.74 -4.37 -12.32
N LYS A 352 33.84 -4.17 -11.37
CA LYS A 352 34.00 -4.62 -9.99
C LYS A 352 33.77 -6.14 -9.81
N GLY A 353 33.45 -6.87 -10.88
CA GLY A 353 33.08 -8.29 -10.82
C GLY A 353 31.67 -8.52 -10.27
N GLY A 354 30.80 -7.52 -10.39
CA GLY A 354 29.45 -7.56 -9.83
C GLY A 354 29.45 -7.57 -8.29
N THR A 355 28.66 -8.47 -7.69
CA THR A 355 28.55 -8.59 -6.22
C THR A 355 29.55 -9.56 -5.60
N ALA A 356 30.18 -10.43 -6.41
CA ALA A 356 31.15 -11.42 -5.94
C ALA A 356 32.56 -10.84 -5.68
N GLY A 357 32.87 -9.67 -6.26
CA GLY A 357 34.22 -9.11 -6.25
C GLY A 357 35.09 -9.64 -7.39
N GLU A 358 36.41 -9.39 -7.32
CA GLU A 358 37.38 -9.64 -8.40
C GLU A 358 37.18 -10.98 -9.14
N GLY A 359 37.19 -10.91 -10.48
CA GLY A 359 36.81 -11.99 -11.38
C GLY A 359 35.83 -11.45 -12.42
N GLY A 360 36.30 -11.19 -13.64
CA GLY A 360 35.57 -10.45 -14.66
C GLY A 360 34.15 -10.98 -14.91
N LEU A 361 33.15 -10.19 -14.51
CA LEU A 361 31.77 -10.43 -14.89
C LEU A 361 31.64 -10.14 -16.40
N HIS A 362 31.16 -11.10 -17.19
CA HIS A 362 30.97 -10.82 -18.61
C HIS A 362 29.82 -9.81 -18.80
N PRO A 363 29.95 -8.80 -19.68
CA PRO A 363 28.89 -7.79 -19.87
C PRO A 363 27.54 -8.39 -20.26
N VAL A 364 27.51 -9.46 -21.07
CA VAL A 364 26.27 -10.16 -21.43
C VAL A 364 25.61 -10.82 -20.21
N ASP A 365 26.41 -11.39 -19.30
CA ASP A 365 25.88 -11.97 -18.06
C ASP A 365 25.30 -10.87 -17.18
N ALA A 366 26.00 -9.73 -17.05
CA ALA A 366 25.49 -8.58 -16.31
C ALA A 366 24.22 -7.96 -16.93
N LEU A 367 24.06 -7.99 -18.27
CA LEU A 367 22.85 -7.50 -18.94
C LEU A 367 21.63 -8.35 -18.57
N GLN A 368 21.83 -9.64 -18.33
CA GLN A 368 20.77 -10.55 -17.91
C GLN A 368 20.65 -10.68 -16.39
N ASP A 369 21.67 -10.25 -15.66
CA ASP A 369 21.78 -10.47 -14.22
C ASP A 369 22.49 -9.32 -13.48
N TRP A 370 21.86 -8.15 -13.49
CA TRP A 370 22.31 -7.02 -12.67
C TRP A 370 21.79 -7.16 -11.24
N VAL A 371 22.68 -7.49 -10.31
CA VAL A 371 22.32 -7.82 -8.93
C VAL A 371 22.38 -6.59 -8.01
N PHE A 372 21.30 -6.38 -7.27
CA PHE A 372 21.16 -5.35 -6.25
C PHE A 372 20.86 -6.01 -4.89
N PRO A 373 21.87 -6.21 -4.02
CA PRO A 373 21.63 -6.61 -2.63
C PRO A 373 20.77 -5.56 -1.94
N ILE A 374 19.67 -5.95 -1.30
CA ILE A 374 18.72 -5.03 -0.65
C ILE A 374 19.00 -5.01 0.85
N ALA A 375 19.32 -3.83 1.38
CA ALA A 375 19.60 -3.61 2.80
C ALA A 375 18.38 -3.11 3.58
N GLY A 376 17.40 -2.52 2.90
CA GLY A 376 16.24 -1.94 3.55
C GLY A 376 15.10 -1.60 2.59
N TYR A 377 14.15 -0.85 3.11
CA TYR A 377 12.97 -0.40 2.39
C TYR A 377 12.48 0.92 2.97
N GLU A 378 11.78 1.69 2.16
CA GLU A 378 11.18 2.94 2.62
C GLU A 378 9.99 2.65 3.55
N GLY A 379 9.92 3.41 4.64
CA GLY A 379 8.93 3.22 5.69
C GLY A 379 7.54 3.78 5.35
N TRP A 380 6.75 4.01 6.40
CA TRP A 380 5.36 4.47 6.29
C TRP A 380 5.19 5.81 5.57
N ARG A 381 6.23 6.65 5.52
CA ARG A 381 6.14 7.98 4.90
C ARG A 381 5.90 7.94 3.39
N ARG A 382 6.31 6.87 2.71
CA ARG A 382 6.13 6.72 1.25
C ARG A 382 5.52 5.40 0.81
N ALA A 383 5.41 4.40 1.69
CA ALA A 383 4.70 3.18 1.35
C ALA A 383 3.26 3.48 0.91
N VAL A 384 2.81 2.89 -0.20
CA VAL A 384 1.46 3.19 -0.70
C VAL A 384 0.40 2.59 0.21
N VAL A 385 0.64 1.41 0.79
CA VAL A 385 -0.31 0.72 1.67
C VAL A 385 0.36 0.12 2.91
N THR A 386 -0.46 -0.19 3.91
CA THR A 386 -0.10 -1.04 5.05
C THR A 386 -0.58 -2.46 4.75
N ALA A 387 0.31 -3.44 4.92
CA ALA A 387 0.12 -4.83 4.52
C ALA A 387 -0.15 -5.79 5.68
#